data_AF-R6QQM9-F1
#
_entry.id   AF-R6QQM9-F1
#
_cell.length_a   1.000
_cell.length_b   1.000
_cell.length_c   1.000
_cell.angle_alpha   90.00
_cell.angle_beta   90.00
_cell.angle_gamma   90.00
#
_symmetry.space_group_name_H-M   'P 1'
#
loop_
_entity.id
_entity.type
_entity.pdbx_description
1 polymer ?
#
loop_
_entity_poly.entity_id
_entity_poly.type
_entity_poly.pdbx_seq_one_letter_code
_entity_poly.pdbx_strand_id
1 'polypeptide(L)' 'MEKYIGTIIVAAVLVLVVGFVIYRMIKDRKSGKGCTGNCASCGGHCSHASR' A
#
# COMPACT_ATOMS: atom_id res chain seq x y z
N MET A 1 -29.78 12.77 -21.09
CA MET A 1 -28.68 12.96 -20.12
C MET A 1 -28.81 12.08 -18.87
N GLU A 2 -30.00 11.57 -18.51
CA GLU A 2 -30.18 10.62 -17.38
C GLU A 2 -29.43 9.28 -17.51
N LYS A 3 -29.21 8.76 -18.72
CA LYS A 3 -28.44 7.52 -18.93
C LYS A 3 -26.99 7.64 -18.45
N TYR A 4 -26.41 8.84 -18.55
CA TYR A 4 -24.99 9.06 -18.26
C TYR A 4 -24.74 9.35 -16.78
N ILE A 5 -25.73 9.84 -16.03
CA ILE A 5 -25.55 10.11 -14.58
C ILE A 5 -25.23 8.80 -13.83
N GLY A 6 -25.92 7.71 -14.15
CA GLY A 6 -25.60 6.39 -13.58
C GLY A 6 -24.18 5.92 -13.94
N THR A 7 -23.78 6.04 -15.21
CA THR A 7 -22.44 5.68 -15.67
C THR A 7 -21.34 6.52 -15.03
N ILE A 8 -21.57 7.82 -14.87
CA ILE A 8 -20.63 8.75 -14.23
C ILE A 8 -20.45 8.39 -12.75
N ILE A 9 -21.53 8.05 -12.05
CA ILE A 9 -21.47 7.61 -10.65
C ILE A 9 -20.67 6.30 -10.54
N VAL A 10 -20.97 5.30 -11.38
CA VAL A 10 -20.25 4.02 -11.38
C VAL A 10 -18.77 4.22 -11.68
N ALA A 11 -18.44 5.04 -12.69
CA ALA A 11 -17.06 5.36 -13.04
C ALA A 11 -16.33 6.06 -11.90
N ALA A 12 -16.96 7.04 -11.23
CA ALA A 12 -16.39 7.74 -10.09
C ALA A 12 -16.10 6.78 -8.92
N VAL A 13 -17.05 5.91 -8.57
CA VAL A 13 -16.87 4.92 -7.49
C VAL A 13 -15.73 3.95 -7.82
N LEU A 14 -15.67 3.43 -9.05
CA LEU A 14 -14.59 2.53 -9.47
C LEU A 14 -13.22 3.19 -9.37
N VAL A 15 -13.09 4.42 -9.87
CA VAL A 15 -11.83 5.19 -9.81
C VAL A 15 -11.43 5.47 -8.36
N LEU A 16 -12.38 5.82 -7.49
CA LEU A 16 -12.12 6.07 -6.07
C LEU A 16 -11.62 4.82 -5.35
N VAL A 17 -12.27 3.67 -5.56
CA VAL A 17 -11.88 2.40 -4.89
C VAL A 17 -10.50 1.95 -5.38
N VAL A 18 -10.28 1.90 -6.70
CA VAL A 18 -9.00 1.47 -7.28
C VAL A 18 -7.88 2.43 -6.89
N GLY A 19 -8.13 3.74 -7.01
CA GLY A 19 -7.20 4.78 -6.59
C GLY A 19 -6.86 4.71 -5.11
N PHE A 20 -7.85 4.45 -4.24
CA PHE A 20 -7.62 4.29 -2.80
C PHE A 20 -6.78 3.05 -2.49
N VAL A 21 -7.04 1.92 -3.15
CA VAL A 21 -6.23 0.69 -2.98
C VAL A 21 -4.78 0.94 -3.39
N ILE A 22 -4.55 1.54 -4.56
CA ILE A 22 -3.19 1.85 -5.05
C ILE A 22 -2.52 2.87 -4.14
N TYR A 23 -3.22 3.93 -3.73
CA TYR A 23 -2.72 4.93 -2.79
C TYR A 23 -2.32 4.29 -1.45
N ARG A 24 -3.16 3.39 -0.92
CA ARG A 24 -2.86 2.60 0.27
C ARG A 24 -1.63 1.74 0.06
N MET A 25 -1.51 1.03 -1.06
CA MET A 25 -0.33 0.22 -1.37
C MET A 25 0.94 1.08 -1.46
N ILE A 26 0.90 2.23 -2.12
CA ILE A 26 2.06 3.14 -2.22
C ILE A 26 2.41 3.71 -0.85
N LYS A 27 1.42 4.07 -0.05
CA LYS A 27 1.60 4.58 1.32
C LYS A 27 2.13 3.50 2.27
N ASP A 28 1.65 2.27 2.16
CA ASP A 28 2.11 1.10 2.92
C ASP A 28 3.54 0.70 2.50
N ARG A 29 3.87 0.86 1.22
CA ARG A 29 5.23 0.70 0.69
C ARG A 29 6.18 1.78 1.20
N LYS A 30 5.74 3.04 1.28
CA LYS A 30 6.53 4.13 1.88
C LYS A 30 6.62 4.03 3.41
N SER A 31 5.65 3.40 4.07
CA SER A 31 5.61 3.21 5.53
C SER A 31 6.22 1.89 6.00
N GLY A 32 6.98 1.19 5.14
CA GLY A 32 7.91 0.16 5.60
C GLY A 32 7.25 -1.17 5.98
N LYS A 33 6.84 -1.95 4.97
CA LYS A 33 7.04 -3.41 4.99
C LYS A 33 8.33 -3.81 4.26
N GLY A 34 9.35 -2.96 4.39
CA GLY A 34 10.73 -3.41 4.42
C GLY A 34 11.16 -3.21 5.86
N CYS A 35 11.96 -4.13 6.39
CA CYS A 35 12.67 -4.02 7.67
C CYS A 35 13.11 -2.56 7.92
N THR A 36 12.29 -1.77 8.62
CA THR A 36 12.53 -0.35 8.85
C THR A 36 13.05 -0.23 10.27
N GLY A 37 14.37 -0.26 10.39
CA GLY A 37 15.12 0.40 11.47
C GLY A 37 14.92 -0.04 12.93
N ASN A 38 14.07 -1.02 13.24
CA ASN A 38 13.96 -1.59 14.58
C ASN A 38 14.30 -3.08 14.55
N CYS A 39 15.56 -3.39 14.24
CA CYS A 39 16.23 -4.59 14.75
C CYS A 39 16.48 -4.48 16.27
N ALA A 40 15.56 -3.87 17.03
CA ALA A 40 15.55 -3.86 18.48
C ALA A 40 14.69 -5.02 19.04
N SER A 41 13.79 -5.59 18.22
CA SER A 41 13.04 -6.81 18.54
C SER A 41 13.36 -7.99 17.62
N CYS A 42 14.24 -7.82 16.63
CA CYS A 42 14.95 -8.93 15.98
C CYS A 42 16.15 -9.27 16.86
N GLY A 43 15.95 -10.16 17.83
CA GLY A 43 16.97 -10.53 18.81
C GLY A 43 18.29 -10.97 18.16
N GLY A 44 19.33 -10.16 18.30
CA GLY A 44 20.71 -10.60 18.55
C GLY A 44 21.42 -11.55 17.59
N HIS A 45 20.89 -11.96 16.43
CA HIS A 45 21.53 -12.98 15.56
C HIS A 45 21.78 -12.53 14.11
N CYS A 46 22.01 -11.24 13.87
CA CYS A 46 22.61 -10.78 12.61
C CYS A 46 24.08 -10.43 12.83
N SER A 47 24.87 -11.46 13.14
CA SER A 47 26.33 -11.42 13.24
C SER A 47 26.88 -12.75 12.71
N HIS A 48 26.93 -12.87 11.38
CA HIS A 48 27.69 -13.88 10.64
C HIS A 48 27.61 -13.43 9.17
N ALA A 49 28.66 -13.10 8.42
CA ALA A 49 30.04 -13.56 8.49
C ALA A 49 30.15 -15.08 8.72
N SER A 50 29.48 -15.87 7.87
CA SER A 50 30.12 -16.99 7.16
C SER A 50 29.15 -17.73 6.22
N ARG A 51 28.81 -17.09 5.11
CA ARG A 51 29.25 -17.47 3.75
C ARG A 51 28.74 -16.46 2.74
#